data_AF-A0A1W9UC12-F1
#
_entry.id   AF-A0A1W9UC12-F1
#
_cell.length_a   1.000
_cell.length_b   1.000
_cell.length_c   1.000
_cell.angle_alpha   90.00
_cell.angle_beta   90.00
_cell.angle_gamma   90.00
#
_symmetry.space_group_name_H-M   'P 1'
#
loop_
_entity.id
_entity.type
_entity.pdbx_description
1 polymer ?
#
loop_
_entity_poly.entity_id
_entity_poly.type
_entity_poly.pdbx_seq_one_letter_code
_entity_poly.pdbx_strand_id
1 'polypeptide(L)'
;MDSFFTRIQNKFDASYGGRYIETILKEISIEDERISKFLSKTKERCRITTEHRFFVNGKERIADIAIESVESNEIAGLVEIKYDDHLNEKNHAQLADYIDYCRAKSLSFIYLTQYYPPKQDIDLVKESGFSHILFSQLALELNKKNTNQVTQLFISYLEDRGLIMKNIKTESIYKLLVRLFTPISNQGKIQNNKAMIDEIPSALQALMNNMSILSIEISRYVDVKRIPVIDFRFWPSFKFTKKDLRELLDDEDHSGYLGMEKNGGEMCIFAQSVIIDTNDNKDDYLYIRYGYSF
;
A
#
# COMPACT_ATOMS: atom_id res chain seq x y z
N MET A 1 -9.94 -11.13 -16.62
CA MET A 1 -10.99 -11.68 -15.74
C MET A 1 -10.97 -10.83 -14.49
N ASP A 2 -12.04 -10.09 -14.22
CA ASP A 2 -12.12 -9.28 -13.00
C ASP A 2 -12.36 -10.21 -11.81
N SER A 3 -11.48 -10.14 -10.80
CA SER A 3 -11.60 -10.98 -9.61
C SER A 3 -12.92 -10.67 -8.88
N PHE A 4 -13.42 -11.63 -8.10
CA PHE A 4 -14.57 -11.44 -7.22
C PHE A 4 -14.41 -10.18 -6.35
N PHE A 5 -13.21 -9.94 -5.82
CA PHE A 5 -12.90 -8.79 -4.98
C PHE A 5 -12.85 -7.48 -5.75
N THR A 6 -12.39 -7.48 -7.01
CA THR A 6 -12.38 -6.28 -7.87
C THR A 6 -13.81 -5.79 -8.15
N ARG A 7 -14.79 -6.72 -8.27
CA ARG A 7 -16.21 -6.37 -8.45
C ARG A 7 -16.89 -5.91 -7.17
N ILE A 8 -16.41 -6.36 -6.02
CA ILE A 8 -16.91 -5.92 -4.71
C ILE A 8 -16.16 -4.65 -4.27
N GLN A 9 -15.01 -4.31 -4.86
CA GLN A 9 -14.15 -3.17 -4.53
C GLN A 9 -14.90 -1.84 -4.39
N ASN A 10 -15.87 -1.58 -5.28
CA ASN A 10 -16.71 -0.37 -5.23
C ASN A 10 -17.77 -0.37 -4.11
N LYS A 11 -17.93 -1.49 -3.41
CA LYS A 11 -18.77 -1.67 -2.23
C LYS A 11 -17.96 -1.63 -0.92
N PHE A 12 -16.63 -1.69 -0.98
CA PHE A 12 -15.77 -1.42 0.18
C PHE A 12 -15.67 0.08 0.34
N ASP A 13 -16.70 0.69 0.93
CA ASP A 13 -16.62 2.08 1.36
C ASP A 13 -15.52 2.21 2.43
N ALA A 14 -14.76 3.30 2.41
CA ALA A 14 -13.60 3.51 3.29
C ALA A 14 -13.98 3.37 4.79
N SER A 15 -15.24 3.67 5.11
CA SER A 15 -15.84 3.53 6.43
C SER A 15 -15.89 2.10 6.98
N TYR A 16 -15.76 1.07 6.14
CA TYR A 16 -15.90 -0.34 6.52
C TYR A 16 -14.66 -1.19 6.22
N GLY A 17 -13.57 -0.59 5.73
CA GLY A 17 -12.35 -1.29 5.31
C GLY A 17 -11.84 -2.31 6.34
N GLY A 18 -11.74 -1.91 7.61
CA GLY A 18 -11.29 -2.77 8.70
C GLY A 18 -12.17 -4.01 8.92
N ARG A 19 -13.50 -3.85 8.86
CA ARG A 19 -14.45 -4.96 9.05
C ARG A 19 -14.34 -6.04 7.99
N TYR A 20 -14.08 -5.64 6.74
CA TYR A 20 -13.88 -6.63 5.69
C TYR A 20 -12.60 -7.42 5.88
N ILE A 21 -11.51 -6.77 6.34
CA ILE A 21 -10.27 -7.48 6.70
C ILE A 21 -10.58 -8.47 7.82
N GLU A 22 -11.33 -8.07 8.84
CA GLU A 22 -11.78 -8.94 9.94
C GLU A 22 -12.46 -10.22 9.42
N THR A 23 -13.37 -10.07 8.46
CA THR A 23 -14.17 -11.17 7.91
C THR A 23 -13.31 -12.08 7.04
N ILE A 24 -12.44 -11.50 6.21
CA ILE A 24 -11.53 -12.28 5.34
C ILE A 24 -10.55 -13.09 6.20
N LEU A 25 -9.97 -12.49 7.24
CA LEU A 25 -9.04 -13.19 8.12
C LEU A 25 -9.71 -14.32 8.89
N LYS A 26 -10.94 -14.10 9.34
CA LYS A 26 -11.77 -15.17 9.92
C LYS A 26 -11.96 -16.33 8.95
N GLU A 27 -12.33 -16.06 7.71
CA GLU A 27 -12.53 -17.10 6.69
C GLU A 27 -11.22 -17.86 6.39
N ILE A 28 -10.12 -17.13 6.19
CA ILE A 28 -8.79 -17.72 5.99
C ILE A 28 -8.43 -18.63 7.17
N SER A 29 -8.77 -18.26 8.41
CA SER A 29 -8.42 -19.02 9.61
C SER A 29 -9.11 -20.38 9.73
N ILE A 30 -10.25 -20.57 9.05
CA ILE A 30 -10.98 -21.84 9.03
C ILE A 30 -10.18 -22.90 8.28
N GLU A 31 -9.52 -22.48 7.19
CA GLU A 31 -8.79 -23.38 6.30
C GLU A 31 -7.27 -23.35 6.54
N ASP A 32 -6.74 -22.28 7.15
CA ASP A 32 -5.32 -22.09 7.41
C ASP A 32 -5.06 -21.61 8.85
N GLU A 33 -4.85 -22.56 9.77
CA GLU A 33 -4.57 -22.27 11.19
C GLU A 33 -3.31 -21.43 11.44
N ARG A 34 -2.44 -21.27 10.44
CA ARG A 34 -1.20 -20.48 10.58
C ARG A 34 -1.50 -19.01 10.80
N ILE A 35 -2.61 -18.48 10.26
CA ILE A 35 -3.00 -17.08 10.51
C ILE A 35 -3.27 -16.87 12.00
N SER A 36 -4.04 -17.75 12.63
CA SER A 36 -4.39 -17.64 14.05
C SER A 36 -3.15 -17.77 14.93
N LYS A 37 -2.24 -18.70 14.59
CA LYS A 37 -0.97 -18.88 15.31
C LYS A 37 -0.03 -17.69 15.14
N PHE A 38 0.07 -17.15 13.93
CA PHE A 38 0.84 -15.93 13.65
C PHE A 38 0.30 -14.75 14.47
N LEU A 39 -1.03 -14.59 14.51
CA LEU A 39 -1.67 -13.46 15.18
C LEU A 39 -1.72 -13.58 16.71
N SER A 40 -1.74 -14.78 17.27
CA SER A 40 -1.73 -14.99 18.74
C SER A 40 -0.33 -15.21 19.31
N LYS A 41 0.66 -15.48 18.45
CA LYS A 41 2.00 -15.95 18.83
C LYS A 41 2.00 -17.20 19.72
N THR A 42 0.91 -17.95 19.76
CA THR A 42 0.82 -19.22 20.47
C THR A 42 1.14 -20.40 19.55
N LYS A 43 1.52 -21.53 20.17
CA LYS A 43 1.67 -22.81 19.48
C LYS A 43 0.38 -23.63 19.48
N GLU A 44 -0.56 -23.28 20.35
CA GLU A 44 -1.86 -23.95 20.46
C GLU A 44 -2.70 -23.76 19.20
N ARG A 45 -3.71 -24.61 19.03
CA ARG A 45 -4.65 -24.46 17.94
C ARG A 45 -5.61 -23.33 18.29
N CYS A 46 -5.73 -22.36 17.40
CA CYS A 46 -6.61 -21.22 17.64
C CYS A 46 -7.55 -20.97 16.46
N ARG A 47 -8.71 -20.40 16.76
CA ARG A 47 -9.65 -19.88 15.78
C ARG A 47 -9.81 -18.38 15.93
N ILE A 48 -10.10 -17.70 14.83
CA ILE A 48 -10.46 -16.28 14.85
C ILE A 48 -11.96 -16.16 15.07
N THR A 49 -12.34 -15.34 16.05
CA THR A 49 -13.70 -14.88 16.28
C THR A 49 -13.77 -13.37 16.16
N THR A 50 -14.97 -12.88 15.90
CA THR A 50 -15.27 -11.46 15.64
C THR A 50 -16.34 -11.02 16.64
N GLU A 51 -16.46 -9.72 16.86
CA GLU A 51 -17.47 -9.14 17.78
C GLU A 51 -17.28 -9.51 19.27
N HIS A 52 -16.06 -9.89 19.67
CA HIS A 52 -15.76 -10.19 21.07
C HIS A 52 -15.86 -8.92 21.93
N ARG A 53 -16.72 -8.95 22.94
CA ARG A 53 -16.93 -7.83 23.86
C ARG A 53 -16.07 -7.99 25.10
N PHE A 54 -15.40 -6.91 25.49
CA PHE A 54 -14.63 -6.86 26.73
C PHE A 54 -14.85 -5.55 27.48
N PHE A 55 -14.61 -5.59 28.79
CA PHE A 55 -14.79 -4.44 29.68
C PHE A 55 -13.45 -4.01 30.26
N VAL A 56 -13.12 -2.72 30.12
CA VAL A 56 -11.88 -2.13 30.60
C VAL A 56 -12.12 -0.67 30.98
N ASN A 57 -11.53 -0.22 32.09
CA ASN A 57 -11.60 1.18 32.54
C ASN A 57 -13.03 1.78 32.56
N GLY A 58 -14.03 0.97 32.94
CA GLY A 58 -15.44 1.42 32.99
C GLY A 58 -16.16 1.46 31.63
N LYS A 59 -15.54 0.99 30.55
CA LYS A 59 -16.07 1.04 29.18
C LYS A 59 -16.20 -0.37 28.60
N GLU A 60 -17.26 -0.59 27.83
CA GLU A 60 -17.40 -1.76 26.96
C GLU A 60 -16.71 -1.48 25.61
N ARG A 61 -15.92 -2.43 25.14
CA ARG A 61 -15.23 -2.42 23.85
C ARG A 61 -15.59 -3.67 23.06
N ILE A 62 -15.51 -3.57 21.74
CA ILE A 62 -15.70 -4.68 20.82
C ILE A 62 -14.39 -4.84 20.07
N ALA A 63 -13.78 -6.02 20.16
CA ALA A 63 -12.60 -6.37 19.40
C ALA A 63 -12.94 -6.64 17.94
N ASP A 64 -12.15 -6.10 17.02
CA ASP A 64 -12.23 -6.45 15.59
C ASP A 64 -12.01 -7.96 15.41
N ILE A 65 -10.94 -8.47 16.05
CA ILE A 65 -10.63 -9.89 16.10
C ILE A 65 -10.27 -10.29 17.53
N ALA A 66 -10.87 -11.40 17.97
CA ALA A 66 -10.38 -12.19 19.08
C ALA A 66 -9.85 -13.53 18.58
N ILE A 67 -8.83 -14.04 19.25
CA ILE A 67 -8.23 -15.33 18.96
C ILE A 67 -8.53 -16.25 20.13
N GLU A 68 -9.27 -17.30 19.86
CA GLU A 68 -9.71 -18.28 20.85
C GLU A 68 -8.91 -19.57 20.73
N SER A 69 -8.38 -20.07 21.84
CA SER A 69 -7.82 -21.42 21.92
C SER A 69 -8.93 -22.44 21.69
N VAL A 70 -8.70 -23.38 20.78
CA VAL A 70 -9.70 -24.42 20.44
C VAL A 70 -9.83 -25.44 21.58
N GLU A 71 -8.75 -25.64 22.32
CA GLU A 71 -8.69 -26.60 23.42
C GLU A 71 -9.40 -26.09 24.68
N SER A 72 -9.14 -24.83 25.08
CA SER A 72 -9.70 -24.25 26.31
C SER A 72 -10.96 -23.42 26.09
N ASN A 73 -11.25 -23.00 24.85
CA ASN A 73 -12.23 -21.96 24.53
C ASN A 73 -11.98 -20.62 25.24
N GLU A 74 -10.77 -20.40 25.75
CA GLU A 74 -10.36 -19.12 26.32
C GLU A 74 -9.76 -18.20 25.24
N ILE A 75 -9.88 -16.88 25.46
CA ILE A 75 -9.22 -15.90 24.61
C ILE A 75 -7.71 -16.01 24.83
N ALA A 76 -6.96 -16.20 23.74
CA ALA A 76 -5.50 -16.22 23.72
C ALA A 76 -4.91 -14.88 23.23
N GLY A 77 -5.70 -14.08 22.50
CA GLY A 77 -5.24 -12.81 21.98
C GLY A 77 -6.33 -11.94 21.38
N LEU A 78 -6.01 -10.66 21.23
CA LEU A 78 -6.82 -9.69 20.50
C LEU A 78 -6.01 -9.07 19.35
N VAL A 79 -6.69 -8.68 18.28
CA VAL A 79 -6.12 -7.90 17.18
C VAL A 79 -7.01 -6.70 16.92
N GLU A 80 -6.41 -5.51 16.89
CA GLU A 80 -7.06 -4.27 16.47
C GLU A 80 -6.59 -3.94 15.05
N ILE A 81 -7.53 -3.64 14.15
CA ILE A 81 -7.28 -3.40 12.72
C ILE A 81 -7.47 -1.91 12.41
N LYS A 82 -6.45 -1.26 11.85
CA LYS A 82 -6.57 0.09 11.26
C LYS A 82 -6.36 0.05 9.77
N TYR A 83 -7.41 0.44 9.04
CA TYR A 83 -7.41 0.46 7.58
C TYR A 83 -7.02 1.85 7.08
N ASP A 84 -8.00 2.76 6.92
CA ASP A 84 -7.75 4.14 6.51
C ASP A 84 -7.79 5.14 7.68
N ASP A 85 -8.28 4.72 8.85
CA ASP A 85 -8.57 5.56 10.01
C ASP A 85 -7.42 5.71 11.00
N HIS A 86 -6.22 5.25 10.68
CA HIS A 86 -5.03 5.25 11.55
C HIS A 86 -4.66 6.63 12.15
N LEU A 87 -5.03 7.74 11.50
CA LEU A 87 -4.78 9.10 11.99
C LEU A 87 -5.89 9.67 12.89
N ASN A 88 -6.93 8.89 13.21
CA ASN A 88 -7.99 9.35 14.10
C ASN A 88 -7.45 9.55 15.52
N GLU A 89 -7.59 10.75 16.07
CA GLU A 89 -7.10 11.12 17.42
C GLU A 89 -7.66 10.22 18.53
N LYS A 90 -8.84 9.62 18.31
CA LYS A 90 -9.46 8.69 19.26
C LYS A 90 -8.77 7.32 19.32
N ASN A 91 -7.97 6.98 18.31
CA ASN A 91 -7.27 5.69 18.23
C ASN A 91 -6.32 5.51 19.39
N HIS A 92 -5.62 6.55 19.82
CA HIS A 92 -4.65 6.44 20.91
C HIS A 92 -5.32 5.97 22.21
N ALA A 93 -6.46 6.58 22.56
CA ALA A 93 -7.22 6.20 23.75
C ALA A 93 -7.84 4.80 23.63
N GLN A 94 -8.29 4.41 22.43
CA GLN A 94 -8.77 3.06 22.18
C GLN A 94 -7.64 2.04 22.32
N LEU A 95 -6.47 2.31 21.73
CA LEU A 95 -5.29 1.46 21.79
C LEU A 95 -4.83 1.22 23.22
N ALA A 96 -4.84 2.25 24.06
CA ALA A 96 -4.55 2.13 25.50
C ALA A 96 -5.52 1.17 26.20
N ASP A 97 -6.83 1.25 25.93
CA ASP A 97 -7.84 0.35 26.49
C ASP A 97 -7.56 -1.13 26.14
N TYR A 98 -7.15 -1.43 24.90
CA TYR A 98 -6.77 -2.79 24.50
C TYR A 98 -5.52 -3.29 25.23
N ILE A 99 -4.50 -2.43 25.31
CA ILE A 99 -3.23 -2.76 25.96
C ILE A 99 -3.44 -3.05 27.44
N ASP A 100 -4.22 -2.23 28.13
CA ASP A 100 -4.56 -2.41 29.55
C ASP A 100 -5.29 -3.73 29.77
N TYR A 101 -6.29 -4.02 28.94
CA TYR A 101 -7.05 -5.27 29.02
C TYR A 101 -6.17 -6.50 28.76
N CYS A 102 -5.40 -6.50 27.68
CA CYS A 102 -4.53 -7.63 27.33
C CYS A 102 -3.45 -7.85 28.38
N ARG A 103 -2.86 -6.80 28.95
CA ARG A 103 -1.89 -6.92 30.06
C ARG A 103 -2.53 -7.52 31.30
N ALA A 104 -3.68 -7.00 31.73
CA ALA A 104 -4.38 -7.49 32.91
C ALA A 104 -4.78 -8.97 32.80
N LYS A 105 -5.04 -9.43 31.58
CA LYS A 105 -5.45 -10.81 31.27
C LYS A 105 -4.31 -11.69 30.75
N SER A 106 -3.08 -11.18 30.64
CA SER A 106 -1.93 -11.89 30.05
C SER A 106 -2.20 -12.43 28.64
N LEU A 107 -2.95 -11.68 27.83
CA LEU A 107 -3.29 -12.01 26.45
C LEU A 107 -2.24 -11.47 25.49
N SER A 108 -2.11 -12.11 24.33
CA SER A 108 -1.39 -11.50 23.21
C SER A 108 -2.18 -10.34 22.62
N PHE A 109 -1.47 -9.37 22.06
CA PHE A 109 -2.08 -8.25 21.33
C PHE A 109 -1.27 -7.91 20.08
N ILE A 110 -1.99 -7.69 18.98
CA ILE A 110 -1.43 -7.19 17.73
C ILE A 110 -2.19 -5.96 17.28
N TYR A 111 -1.42 -4.91 16.99
CA TYR A 111 -1.92 -3.75 16.28
C TYR A 111 -1.64 -3.90 14.79
N LEU A 112 -2.66 -4.30 14.02
CA LEU A 112 -2.56 -4.60 12.61
C LEU A 112 -3.00 -3.39 11.79
N THR A 113 -2.12 -2.86 10.95
CA THR A 113 -2.38 -1.58 10.27
C THR A 113 -2.02 -1.62 8.78
N GLN A 114 -2.71 -0.80 7.99
CA GLN A 114 -2.38 -0.59 6.58
C GLN A 114 -1.11 0.26 6.41
N TYR A 115 -0.99 1.32 7.22
CA TYR A 115 0.09 2.30 7.21
C TYR A 115 0.73 2.38 8.60
N TYR A 116 1.95 2.95 8.67
CA TYR A 116 2.55 3.25 9.97
C TYR A 116 1.66 4.23 10.75
N PRO A 117 1.18 3.85 11.95
CA PRO A 117 0.40 4.75 12.79
C PRO A 117 1.31 5.85 13.38
N PRO A 118 0.74 6.88 14.01
CA PRO A 118 1.51 7.93 14.68
C PRO A 118 2.57 7.33 15.62
N LYS A 119 3.74 7.98 15.72
CA LYS A 119 4.88 7.47 16.50
C LYS A 119 4.50 7.13 17.95
N GLN A 120 3.68 7.97 18.57
CA GLN A 120 3.15 7.75 19.92
C GLN A 120 2.41 6.41 20.09
N ASP A 121 1.68 5.96 19.06
CA ASP A 121 0.95 4.69 19.09
C ASP A 121 1.90 3.50 18.92
N ILE A 122 2.89 3.65 18.02
CA ILE A 122 3.94 2.64 17.82
C ILE A 122 4.74 2.43 19.11
N ASP A 123 5.15 3.53 19.74
CA ASP A 123 5.94 3.51 20.97
C ASP A 123 5.12 2.89 22.11
N LEU A 124 3.84 3.28 22.27
CA LEU A 124 2.93 2.68 23.23
C LEU A 124 2.81 1.15 23.08
N VAL A 125 2.65 0.64 21.86
CA VAL A 125 2.57 -0.81 21.58
C VAL A 125 3.88 -1.50 21.94
N LYS A 126 5.02 -0.94 21.53
CA LYS A 126 6.35 -1.54 21.75
C LYS A 126 6.74 -1.56 23.22
N GLU A 127 6.60 -0.43 23.92
CA GLU A 127 6.85 -0.33 25.36
C GLU A 127 5.92 -1.25 26.15
N SER A 128 4.77 -1.59 25.56
CA SER A 128 3.84 -2.54 26.14
C SER A 128 4.20 -4.02 25.96
N GLY A 129 5.25 -4.32 25.21
CA GLY A 129 5.68 -5.70 24.90
C GLY A 129 4.81 -6.37 23.83
N PHE A 130 3.94 -5.62 23.16
CA PHE A 130 3.06 -6.10 22.10
C PHE A 130 3.64 -5.84 20.71
N SER A 131 2.98 -6.34 19.66
CA SER A 131 3.47 -6.20 18.29
C SER A 131 2.59 -5.30 17.44
N HIS A 132 3.26 -4.45 16.69
CA HIS A 132 2.69 -3.76 15.54
C HIS A 132 3.05 -4.54 14.27
N ILE A 133 2.06 -4.79 13.41
CA ILE A 133 2.24 -5.52 12.15
C ILE A 133 1.56 -4.74 11.03
N LEU A 134 2.20 -4.69 9.87
CA LEU A 134 1.59 -4.16 8.65
C LEU A 134 0.84 -5.25 7.89
N PHE A 135 -0.22 -4.89 7.17
CA PHE A 135 -0.86 -5.80 6.21
C PHE A 135 0.13 -6.41 5.21
N SER A 136 1.19 -5.66 4.86
CA SER A 136 2.25 -6.16 3.98
C SER A 136 3.00 -7.35 4.57
N GLN A 137 3.33 -7.28 5.85
CA GLN A 137 4.00 -8.35 6.59
C GLN A 137 3.08 -9.56 6.75
N LEU A 138 1.80 -9.33 7.04
CA LEU A 138 0.81 -10.40 7.11
C LEU A 138 0.68 -11.15 5.79
N ALA A 139 0.62 -10.43 4.67
CA ALA A 139 0.55 -11.03 3.34
C ALA A 139 1.81 -11.85 3.01
N LEU A 140 3.00 -11.37 3.38
CA LEU A 140 4.25 -12.12 3.20
C LEU A 140 4.22 -13.44 3.96
N GLU A 141 3.69 -13.46 5.19
CA GLU A 141 3.54 -14.70 5.96
C GLU A 141 2.55 -15.66 5.32
N LEU A 142 1.40 -15.15 4.85
CA LEU A 142 0.40 -15.94 4.14
C LEU A 142 0.95 -16.54 2.83
N ASN A 143 1.82 -15.82 2.13
CA ASN A 143 2.35 -16.26 0.84
C ASN A 143 3.38 -17.41 0.94
N LYS A 144 4.01 -17.65 2.11
CA LYS A 144 5.11 -18.63 2.27
C LYS A 144 4.75 -20.07 1.93
N LYS A 145 3.49 -20.50 2.10
CA LYS A 145 3.01 -21.84 1.65
C LYS A 145 1.58 -21.75 1.17
N ASN A 146 1.38 -21.03 0.07
CA ASN A 146 0.07 -20.61 -0.38
C ASN A 146 -0.64 -21.73 -1.16
N THR A 147 -1.62 -22.40 -0.54
CA THR A 147 -2.44 -23.44 -1.18
C THR A 147 -3.93 -23.09 -1.25
N ASN A 148 -4.38 -22.03 -0.56
CA ASN A 148 -5.79 -21.68 -0.44
C ASN A 148 -6.19 -20.58 -1.43
N GLN A 149 -7.28 -20.79 -2.18
CA GLN A 149 -7.85 -19.83 -3.12
C GLN A 149 -8.29 -18.51 -2.44
N VAL A 150 -8.86 -18.56 -1.25
CA VAL A 150 -9.27 -17.36 -0.49
C VAL A 150 -8.05 -16.54 -0.09
N THR A 151 -6.99 -17.19 0.40
CA THR A 151 -5.70 -16.54 0.72
C THR A 151 -5.08 -15.90 -0.52
N GLN A 152 -5.08 -16.59 -1.66
CA GLN A 152 -4.61 -16.04 -2.93
C GLN A 152 -5.41 -14.81 -3.36
N LEU A 153 -6.74 -14.87 -3.27
CA LEU A 153 -7.60 -13.74 -3.60
C LEU A 153 -7.36 -12.54 -2.66
N PHE A 154 -7.13 -12.78 -1.37
CA PHE A 154 -6.79 -11.73 -0.42
C PHE A 154 -5.44 -11.08 -0.73
N ILE A 155 -4.42 -11.89 -1.04
CA ILE A 155 -3.12 -11.39 -1.47
C ILE A 155 -3.27 -10.55 -2.75
N SER A 156 -3.96 -11.04 -3.78
CA SER A 156 -4.22 -10.26 -5.00
C SER A 156 -4.95 -8.94 -4.72
N TYR A 157 -5.90 -8.94 -3.78
CA TYR A 157 -6.55 -7.69 -3.35
C TYR A 157 -5.56 -6.71 -2.71
N LEU A 158 -4.68 -7.17 -1.81
CA LEU A 158 -3.64 -6.33 -1.21
C LEU A 158 -2.64 -5.82 -2.25
N GLU A 159 -2.28 -6.64 -3.23
CA GLU A 159 -1.45 -6.24 -4.39
C GLU A 159 -2.14 -5.13 -5.19
N ASP A 160 -3.42 -5.30 -5.52
CA ASP A 160 -4.21 -4.34 -6.30
C ASP A 160 -4.32 -3.00 -5.58
N ARG A 161 -4.47 -3.02 -4.25
CA ARG A 161 -4.49 -1.83 -3.40
C ARG A 161 -3.11 -1.19 -3.18
N GLY A 162 -2.04 -1.81 -3.67
CA GLY A 162 -0.67 -1.31 -3.50
C GLY A 162 -0.21 -1.37 -2.04
N LEU A 163 -0.66 -2.40 -1.32
CA LEU A 163 -0.26 -2.66 0.07
C LEU A 163 0.88 -3.68 0.15
N ILE A 164 1.05 -4.50 -0.89
CA ILE A 164 2.19 -5.40 -1.07
C ILE A 164 2.79 -5.24 -2.46
N MET A 165 4.11 -5.45 -2.56
CA MET A 165 4.81 -5.22 -3.81
C MET A 165 4.35 -6.23 -4.85
N LYS A 166 3.93 -5.73 -6.01
CA LYS A 166 3.65 -6.54 -7.19
C LYS A 166 4.95 -6.86 -7.91
N ASN A 167 5.05 -8.05 -8.48
CA ASN A 167 6.13 -8.33 -9.42
C ASN A 167 5.98 -7.41 -10.65
N ILE A 168 7.03 -6.68 -10.99
CA ILE A 168 7.04 -5.79 -12.16
C ILE A 168 7.54 -6.58 -13.36
N LYS A 169 6.73 -6.62 -14.42
CA LYS A 169 7.18 -7.11 -15.72
C LYS A 169 8.08 -6.05 -16.36
N THR A 170 9.36 -6.05 -16.00
CA THR A 170 10.35 -5.04 -16.43
C THR A 170 10.42 -4.89 -17.95
N GLU A 171 10.26 -5.98 -18.69
CA GLU A 171 10.22 -5.95 -20.16
C GLU A 171 9.04 -5.12 -20.70
N SER A 172 7.87 -5.23 -20.09
CA SER A 172 6.67 -4.45 -20.49
C SER A 172 6.85 -2.96 -20.19
N ILE A 173 7.48 -2.61 -19.06
CA ILE A 173 7.86 -1.22 -18.74
C ILE A 173 8.88 -0.70 -19.74
N TYR A 174 9.98 -1.42 -19.94
CA TYR A 174 11.04 -1.04 -20.88
C TYR A 174 10.48 -0.75 -22.29
N LYS A 175 9.60 -1.62 -22.79
CA LYS A 175 8.97 -1.44 -24.11
C LYS A 175 8.01 -0.25 -24.16
N LEU A 176 7.29 0.04 -23.07
CA LEU A 176 6.52 1.29 -22.94
C LEU A 176 7.45 2.52 -23.04
N LEU A 177 8.58 2.50 -22.33
CA LEU A 177 9.55 3.60 -22.35
C LEU A 177 10.15 3.80 -23.74
N VAL A 178 10.62 2.74 -24.39
CA VAL A 178 11.12 2.79 -25.77
C VAL A 178 10.05 3.32 -26.73
N ARG A 179 8.78 2.95 -26.55
CA ARG A 179 7.69 3.48 -27.38
C ARG A 179 7.46 4.98 -27.14
N LEU A 180 7.50 5.43 -25.89
CA LEU A 180 7.30 6.85 -25.55
C LEU A 180 8.48 7.71 -26.00
N PHE A 181 9.70 7.18 -25.94
CA PHE A 181 10.94 7.93 -26.20
C PHE A 181 11.57 7.70 -27.56
N THR A 182 11.09 6.75 -28.35
CA THR A 182 11.62 6.56 -29.72
C THR A 182 10.50 6.52 -30.76
N PRO A 183 9.61 7.55 -30.80
CA PRO A 183 8.39 7.51 -31.61
C PRO A 183 8.63 7.46 -33.13
N ILE A 184 9.82 7.81 -33.61
CA ILE A 184 10.11 8.03 -35.04
C ILE A 184 11.01 6.94 -35.63
N SER A 185 11.81 6.27 -34.81
CA SER A 185 12.57 5.12 -35.29
C SER A 185 11.60 3.93 -35.48
N ASN A 186 11.70 3.21 -36.59
CA ASN A 186 11.01 1.93 -36.75
C ASN A 186 11.40 0.89 -35.67
N GLN A 187 12.31 1.23 -34.74
CA GLN A 187 12.65 0.46 -33.54
C GLN A 187 11.56 0.54 -32.44
N GLY A 188 10.74 1.60 -32.42
CA GLY A 188 9.56 1.70 -31.54
C GLY A 188 8.40 0.78 -31.97
N LYS A 189 8.50 0.17 -33.16
CA LYS A 189 7.66 -0.95 -33.62
C LYS A 189 8.23 -2.28 -33.14
N ILE A 190 8.62 -2.36 -31.86
CA ILE A 190 8.83 -3.66 -31.21
C ILE A 190 7.56 -4.46 -31.49
N GLN A 191 7.69 -5.66 -32.09
CA GLN A 191 6.57 -6.44 -32.60
C GLN A 191 5.42 -6.44 -31.58
N ASN A 192 4.36 -5.69 -31.92
CA ASN A 192 3.17 -5.56 -31.10
C ASN A 192 2.44 -6.90 -31.09
N ASN A 193 2.86 -7.82 -30.24
CA ASN A 193 2.00 -8.94 -29.93
C ASN A 193 0.85 -8.39 -29.07
N LYS A 194 -0.39 -8.71 -29.41
CA LYS A 194 -1.60 -8.19 -28.72
C LYS A 194 -1.51 -8.38 -27.20
N ALA A 195 -1.02 -9.56 -26.78
CA ALA A 195 -0.76 -9.88 -25.38
C ALA A 195 0.18 -8.86 -24.68
N MET A 196 1.11 -8.26 -25.41
CA MET A 196 2.08 -7.31 -24.88
C MET A 196 1.48 -5.92 -24.65
N ILE A 197 0.63 -5.44 -25.56
CA ILE A 197 -0.09 -4.15 -25.39
C ILE A 197 -1.02 -4.24 -24.18
N ASP A 198 -1.69 -5.38 -24.03
CA ASP A 198 -2.62 -5.63 -22.93
C ASP A 198 -1.90 -5.68 -21.57
N GLU A 199 -0.60 -6.01 -21.53
CA GLU A 199 0.18 -6.11 -20.30
C GLU A 199 0.78 -4.79 -19.81
N ILE A 200 1.00 -3.81 -20.70
CA ILE A 200 1.65 -2.53 -20.36
C ILE A 200 0.93 -1.78 -19.22
N PRO A 201 -0.41 -1.60 -19.23
CA PRO A 201 -1.10 -0.92 -18.15
C PRO A 201 -0.90 -1.61 -16.79
N SER A 202 -0.96 -2.94 -16.77
CA SER A 202 -0.76 -3.72 -15.53
C SER A 202 0.65 -3.60 -14.97
N ALA A 203 1.66 -3.60 -15.85
CA ALA A 203 3.06 -3.42 -15.44
C ALA A 203 3.30 -2.01 -14.88
N LEU A 204 2.74 -0.97 -15.52
CA LEU A 204 2.83 0.40 -15.03
C LEU A 204 2.13 0.57 -13.68
N GLN A 205 0.92 0.03 -13.54
CA GLN A 205 0.21 0.02 -12.26
C GLN A 205 1.02 -0.68 -11.16
N ALA A 206 1.66 -1.81 -11.46
CA ALA A 206 2.52 -2.51 -10.51
C ALA A 206 3.72 -1.64 -10.08
N LEU A 207 4.37 -0.95 -11.03
CA LEU A 207 5.46 -0.01 -10.71
C LEU A 207 4.97 1.12 -9.79
N MET A 208 3.83 1.73 -10.10
CA MET A 208 3.23 2.79 -9.27
C MET A 208 2.88 2.31 -7.87
N ASN A 209 2.24 1.14 -7.76
CA ASN A 209 1.91 0.53 -6.47
C ASN A 209 3.18 0.29 -5.64
N ASN A 210 4.24 -0.22 -6.25
CA ASN A 210 5.51 -0.47 -5.55
C ASN A 210 6.18 0.83 -5.08
N MET A 211 6.11 1.90 -5.87
CA MET A 211 6.61 3.22 -5.47
C MET A 211 5.87 3.77 -4.25
N SER A 212 4.55 3.57 -4.17
CA SER A 212 3.73 3.91 -3.00
C SER A 212 4.22 3.17 -1.74
N ILE A 213 4.47 1.86 -1.87
CA ILE A 213 4.92 1.02 -0.74
C ILE A 213 6.29 1.47 -0.23
N LEU A 214 7.23 1.77 -1.12
CA LEU A 214 8.53 2.32 -0.71
C LEU A 214 8.37 3.64 0.07
N SER A 215 7.32 4.40 -0.23
CA SER A 215 7.03 5.67 0.44
C SER A 215 6.54 5.50 1.85
N ILE A 216 5.74 4.46 2.07
CA ILE A 216 5.30 4.03 3.39
C ILE A 216 6.49 3.53 4.20
N GLU A 217 7.43 2.79 3.60
CA GLU A 217 8.62 2.34 4.35
C GLU A 217 9.51 3.52 4.78
N ILE A 218 9.68 4.51 3.90
CA ILE A 218 10.41 5.74 4.25
C ILE A 218 9.66 6.53 5.33
N SER A 219 8.31 6.54 5.29
CA SER A 219 7.50 7.27 6.27
C SER A 219 7.70 6.76 7.70
N ARG A 220 8.20 5.54 7.90
CA ARG A 220 8.58 5.03 9.22
C ARG A 220 9.63 5.87 9.94
N TYR A 221 10.54 6.50 9.19
CA TYR A 221 11.70 7.19 9.73
C TYR A 221 11.47 8.69 9.91
N VAL A 222 10.28 9.19 9.55
CA VAL A 222 9.95 10.61 9.50
C VAL A 222 8.56 10.82 10.08
N ASP A 223 8.30 11.93 10.76
CA ASP A 223 6.99 12.19 11.39
C ASP A 223 6.03 12.75 10.34
N VAL A 224 5.54 11.86 9.46
CA VAL A 224 4.79 12.27 8.27
C VAL A 224 3.35 12.57 8.64
N LYS A 225 2.98 13.85 8.69
CA LYS A 225 1.59 14.27 8.83
C LYS A 225 0.73 14.04 7.57
N ARG A 226 1.33 13.64 6.44
CA ARG A 226 0.64 13.49 5.14
C ARG A 226 0.98 12.18 4.46
N ILE A 227 0.00 11.63 3.75
CA ILE A 227 0.21 10.45 2.91
C ILE A 227 1.21 10.81 1.81
N PRO A 228 2.24 9.98 1.54
CA PRO A 228 3.18 10.26 0.47
C PRO A 228 2.52 10.29 -0.92
N VAL A 229 3.10 11.07 -1.83
CA VAL A 229 2.55 11.30 -3.18
C VAL A 229 3.50 10.76 -4.23
N ILE A 230 2.96 10.23 -5.32
CA ILE A 230 3.74 9.84 -6.51
C ILE A 230 3.64 10.95 -7.54
N ASP A 231 4.79 11.53 -7.88
CA ASP A 231 4.94 12.50 -8.94
C ASP A 231 5.37 11.86 -10.26
N PHE A 232 4.76 12.35 -11.33
CA PHE A 232 5.18 12.07 -12.69
C PHE A 232 5.73 13.33 -13.33
N ARG A 233 6.95 13.26 -13.84
CA ARG A 233 7.55 14.32 -14.64
C ARG A 233 7.88 13.75 -16.01
N PHE A 234 7.26 14.31 -17.04
CA PHE A 234 7.57 14.00 -18.43
C PHE A 234 8.21 15.23 -19.06
N TRP A 235 9.51 15.15 -19.35
CA TRP A 235 10.22 16.15 -20.12
C TRP A 235 10.49 15.62 -21.52
N PRO A 236 9.66 15.95 -22.52
CA PRO A 236 10.04 15.66 -23.90
C PRO A 236 11.29 16.47 -24.24
N SER A 237 12.35 15.80 -24.69
CA SER A 237 13.58 16.45 -25.15
C SER A 237 13.40 16.78 -26.63
N PHE A 238 13.06 18.04 -26.90
CA PHE A 238 13.05 18.57 -28.25
C PHE A 238 14.39 19.24 -28.50
N LYS A 239 15.14 18.80 -29.52
CA LYS A 239 16.24 19.62 -30.03
C LYS A 239 15.62 20.79 -30.78
N PHE A 240 15.44 21.92 -30.10
CA PHE A 240 15.34 23.20 -30.79
C PHE A 240 16.75 23.71 -31.00
N THR A 241 17.20 23.85 -32.24
CA THR A 241 18.32 24.75 -32.48
C THR A 241 17.83 26.20 -32.31
N LYS A 242 18.71 27.15 -31.97
CA LYS A 242 18.36 28.58 -31.91
C LYS A 242 17.74 29.11 -33.22
N LYS A 243 17.97 28.42 -34.33
CA LYS A 243 17.41 28.71 -35.65
C LYS A 243 15.96 28.24 -35.75
N ASP A 244 15.67 27.00 -35.36
CA ASP A 244 14.31 26.43 -35.36
C ASP A 244 13.34 27.20 -34.45
N LEU A 245 13.87 27.69 -33.32
CA LEU A 245 13.10 28.50 -32.35
C LEU A 245 12.77 29.91 -32.90
N ARG A 246 13.60 30.46 -33.79
CA ARG A 246 13.31 31.73 -34.49
C ARG A 246 12.28 31.53 -35.61
N GLU A 247 12.44 30.49 -36.42
CA GLU A 247 11.48 30.15 -37.48
C GLU A 247 10.07 29.86 -36.90
N LEU A 248 9.98 29.18 -35.75
CA LEU A 248 8.71 28.95 -35.03
C LEU A 248 8.06 30.20 -34.41
N LEU A 249 8.86 31.23 -34.10
CA LEU A 249 8.37 32.48 -33.52
C LEU A 249 8.02 33.51 -34.61
N ASP A 250 8.57 33.36 -35.81
CA ASP A 250 8.37 34.25 -36.95
C ASP A 250 7.27 33.77 -37.92
N ASP A 251 6.88 32.48 -37.90
CA ASP A 251 5.77 31.93 -38.70
C ASP A 251 4.44 31.92 -37.90
N GLU A 252 3.61 32.96 -38.09
CA GLU A 252 2.23 32.99 -37.54
C GLU A 252 1.24 32.07 -38.31
N ASP A 253 1.63 31.46 -39.42
CA ASP A 253 0.64 30.95 -40.40
C ASP A 253 0.87 29.52 -40.96
N HIS A 254 1.60 28.65 -40.25
CA HIS A 254 1.82 27.27 -40.68
C HIS A 254 1.25 26.22 -39.72
N SER A 255 0.00 25.83 -40.00
CA SER A 255 -0.66 24.60 -39.53
C SER A 255 -0.08 23.30 -40.17
N GLY A 256 1.18 23.33 -40.58
CA GLY A 256 1.89 22.20 -41.17
C GLY A 256 2.65 21.42 -40.10
N TYR A 257 2.29 20.15 -39.93
CA TYR A 257 3.03 19.17 -39.14
C TYR A 257 4.54 19.19 -39.51
N LEU A 258 5.35 19.88 -38.71
CA LEU A 258 6.80 19.80 -38.77
C LEU A 258 7.20 18.38 -38.38
N GLY A 259 7.89 17.69 -39.30
CA GLY A 259 8.58 16.43 -39.06
C GLY A 259 9.77 16.61 -38.11
N MET A 260 9.50 17.04 -36.88
CA MET A 260 10.51 17.22 -35.84
C MET A 260 11.04 15.85 -35.40
N GLU A 261 12.33 15.62 -35.58
CA GLU A 261 13.02 14.47 -34.98
C GLU A 261 13.02 14.61 -33.46
N LYS A 262 12.01 14.01 -32.81
CA LYS A 262 11.97 13.79 -31.37
C LYS A 262 13.11 12.83 -31.00
N ASN A 263 14.15 13.34 -30.33
CA ASN A 263 15.15 12.51 -29.65
C ASN A 263 14.67 12.22 -28.24
N GLY A 264 13.63 11.39 -28.14
CA GLY A 264 13.06 10.96 -26.86
C GLY A 264 12.75 12.05 -25.85
N GLY A 265 12.65 11.62 -24.60
CA GLY A 265 12.31 12.44 -23.46
C GLY A 265 12.86 11.79 -22.20
N GLU A 266 12.76 12.52 -21.10
CA GLU A 266 13.01 12.01 -19.77
C GLU A 266 11.65 11.77 -19.11
N MET A 267 11.45 10.57 -18.57
CA MET A 267 10.34 10.32 -17.64
C MET A 267 10.96 10.06 -16.29
N CYS A 268 10.54 10.86 -15.33
CA CYS A 268 10.86 10.59 -13.95
C CYS A 268 9.60 10.19 -13.20
N ILE A 269 9.63 9.00 -12.61
CA ILE A 269 8.62 8.54 -11.66
C ILE A 269 9.26 8.65 -10.29
N PHE A 270 8.77 9.59 -9.48
CA PHE A 270 9.26 9.80 -8.13
C PHE A 270 8.12 9.61 -7.14
N ALA A 271 8.43 9.07 -5.97
CA ALA A 271 7.60 9.23 -4.80
C ALA A 271 8.21 10.31 -3.90
N GLN A 272 7.36 11.05 -3.21
CA GLN A 272 7.70 12.19 -2.38
C GLN A 272 7.03 12.04 -1.00
N SER A 273 7.85 12.08 0.05
CA SER A 273 7.41 12.06 1.45
C SER A 273 7.82 13.35 2.15
N VAL A 274 6.94 13.90 3.00
CA VAL A 274 7.24 15.09 3.82
C VAL A 274 8.02 14.67 5.07
N ILE A 275 9.16 15.30 5.33
CA ILE A 275 10.03 15.02 6.49
C ILE A 275 9.71 15.94 7.66
N ILE A 276 9.52 17.23 7.38
CA ILE A 276 9.31 18.26 8.38
C ILE A 276 8.21 19.18 7.89
N ASP A 277 7.21 19.38 8.74
CA ASP A 277 6.18 20.41 8.63
C ASP A 277 6.47 21.44 9.72
N THR A 278 7.28 22.45 9.40
CA THR A 278 7.53 23.53 10.35
C THR A 278 6.26 24.37 10.44
N ASN A 279 5.57 24.31 11.58
CA ASN A 279 4.33 25.06 11.83
C ASN A 279 4.47 26.59 11.66
N ASP A 280 5.69 27.10 11.46
CA ASP A 280 6.01 28.52 11.35
C ASP A 280 5.75 29.10 9.95
N ASN A 281 5.71 28.28 8.89
CA ASN A 281 5.37 28.71 7.53
C ASN A 281 4.67 27.59 6.76
N LYS A 282 3.50 27.89 6.18
CA LYS A 282 2.68 26.93 5.40
C LYS A 282 3.37 26.36 4.15
N ASP A 283 4.53 26.91 3.77
CA ASP A 283 5.28 26.57 2.56
C ASP A 283 6.67 25.96 2.83
N ASP A 284 7.11 25.88 4.09
CA ASP A 284 8.43 25.35 4.46
C ASP A 284 8.35 23.85 4.76
N TYR A 285 8.16 23.06 3.70
CA TYR A 285 8.20 21.60 3.79
C TYR A 285 9.57 21.08 3.34
N LEU A 286 10.18 20.25 4.16
CA LEU A 286 11.30 19.42 3.72
C LEU A 286 10.76 18.12 3.15
N TYR A 287 11.19 17.74 1.94
CA TYR A 287 10.73 16.52 1.27
C TYR A 287 11.89 15.57 0.96
N ILE A 288 11.67 14.26 1.09
CA ILE A 288 12.49 13.26 0.40
C ILE A 288 11.79 12.91 -0.89
N ARG A 289 12.52 12.97 -2.01
CA ARG A 289 12.07 12.53 -3.31
C ARG A 289 12.98 11.42 -3.80
N TYR A 290 12.40 10.30 -4.21
CA TYR A 290 13.17 9.14 -4.66
C TYR A 290 12.38 8.39 -5.73
N GLY A 291 13.08 7.75 -6.64
CA GLY A 291 12.45 7.13 -7.80
C GLY A 291 13.41 7.01 -8.97
N TYR A 292 12.83 6.76 -10.14
CA TYR A 292 13.56 6.40 -11.33
C TYR A 292 13.44 7.50 -12.38
N SER A 293 14.56 7.84 -13.00
CA SER A 293 14.60 8.61 -14.23
C SER A 293 14.93 7.66 -15.38
N PHE A 294 14.13 7.73 -16.44
CA PHE A 294 14.24 6.94 -17.66
C PHE A 294 14.51 7.85 -18.85
#